data_AF-A0A958USY9-F1
#
_entry.id   AF-A0A958USY9-F1
#
_cell.length_a   1.000
_cell.length_b   1.000
_cell.length_c   1.000
_cell.angle_alpha   90.00
_cell.angle_beta   90.00
_cell.angle_gamma   90.00
#
_symmetry.space_group_name_H-M   'P 1'
#
loop_
_entity.id
_entity.type
_entity.pdbx_description
1 polymer ?
#
loop_
_entity_poly.entity_id
_entity_poly.type
_entity_poly.pdbx_seq_one_letter_code
_entity_poly.pdbx_strand_id
1 'polypeptide(L)' 'ITIHYVNENYDEGAIISQKKVTLSKNETPETVAEKVHILEYEWFPKIIEEVLRNG' A
#
# COMPACT_ATOMS: atom_id res chain seq x y z
N ILE A 1 3.58 1.09 1.88
CA ILE A 1 2.72 0.08 1.21
C ILE A 1 2.96 0.10 -0.28
N THR A 2 2.84 -1.06 -0.91
CA THR A 2 2.96 -1.23 -2.36
C THR A 2 1.69 -1.92 -2.85
N ILE A 3 1.11 -1.42 -3.93
CA ILE A 3 -0.03 -2.02 -4.62
C ILE A 3 0.49 -2.47 -5.98
N HIS A 4 0.34 -3.75 -6.30
CA HIS A 4 0.86 -4.36 -7.52
C HIS A 4 -0.11 -5.39 -8.07
N TYR A 5 0.02 -5.73 -9.35
CA TYR A 5 -0.72 -6.83 -9.96
C TYR A 5 -0.21 -8.18 -9.43
N VAL A 6 -1.08 -9.19 -9.38
CA VAL A 6 -0.66 -10.55 -8.99
C VAL A 6 -0.02 -11.26 -10.19
N ASN A 7 1.09 -11.97 -9.96
CA ASN A 7 1.69 -12.89 -10.93
C ASN A 7 2.20 -14.16 -10.21
N GLU A 8 2.88 -15.05 -10.95
CA GLU A 8 3.40 -16.33 -10.41
C GLU A 8 4.60 -16.15 -9.46
N ASN A 9 5.25 -14.98 -9.47
CA ASN A 9 6.41 -14.68 -8.67
C ASN A 9 5.98 -13.94 -7.40
N TYR A 10 6.28 -14.52 -6.24
CA TYR A 10 5.84 -13.97 -4.95
C TYR A 10 6.37 -12.53 -4.74
N ASP A 11 5.45 -11.58 -4.51
CA ASP A 11 5.71 -10.14 -4.32
C ASP A 11 6.43 -9.42 -5.49
N GLU A 12 6.49 -10.02 -6.68
CA GLU A 12 7.18 -9.47 -7.86
C GLU A 12 6.20 -9.01 -8.97
N GLY A 13 4.97 -8.72 -8.58
CA GLY A 13 3.99 -8.11 -9.47
C GLY A 13 4.42 -6.77 -10.04
N ALA A 14 3.89 -6.42 -11.21
CA ALA A 14 4.07 -5.07 -11.75
C ALA A 14 3.44 -4.04 -10.79
N ILE A 15 4.25 -3.08 -10.34
CA ILE A 15 3.86 -2.07 -9.36
C ILE A 15 2.87 -1.09 -10.00
N ILE A 16 1.73 -0.90 -9.33
CA ILE A 16 0.69 0.07 -9.69
C ILE A 16 0.91 1.38 -8.91
N SER A 17 1.16 1.28 -7.61
CA SER A 17 1.36 2.44 -6.75
C SER A 17 2.21 2.11 -5.52
N GLN A 18 2.94 3.10 -5.01
CA GLN A 18 3.74 2.97 -3.80
C GLN A 18 3.56 4.20 -2.90
N LYS A 19 3.32 3.95 -1.61
CA LYS A 19 3.14 4.99 -0.59
C LYS A 19 4.08 4.76 0.58
N LYS A 20 4.57 5.87 1.15
CA LYS A 20 5.52 5.89 2.28
C LYS A 20 4.85 6.54 3.48
N VAL A 21 5.23 6.11 4.67
CA VAL A 21 4.87 6.76 5.94
C VAL A 21 6.12 7.19 6.67
N THR A 22 6.07 8.38 7.27
CA THR A 22 7.15 8.86 8.12
C THR A 22 7.04 8.23 9.50
N LEU A 23 8.16 7.68 9.98
CA LEU A 23 8.27 7.12 11.32
C LEU A 23 9.04 8.08 12.23
N SER A 24 8.65 8.14 13.49
CA SER A 24 9.41 8.84 14.54
C SER A 24 10.37 7.88 15.26
N LYS A 25 11.25 8.41 16.12
CA LYS A 25 12.19 7.58 16.91
C LYS A 25 11.51 6.74 18.01
N ASN A 26 10.29 7.09 18.37
CA ASN A 26 9.55 6.49 19.50
C ASN A 26 8.39 5.61 19.03
N GLU A 27 8.35 5.22 17.75
CA GLU A 27 7.32 4.32 17.24
C GLU A 27 7.48 2.93 17.87
N THR A 28 6.37 2.36 18.29
CA THR A 28 6.27 0.94 18.63
C THR A 28 5.77 0.14 17.42
N PRO A 29 6.01 -1.18 17.35
CA PRO A 29 5.47 -2.02 16.27
C PRO A 29 3.96 -1.84 16.05
N GLU A 30 3.19 -1.67 17.13
CA GLU A 30 1.75 -1.45 17.09
C GLU A 30 1.39 -0.13 16.40
N THR A 31 2.10 0.96 16.75
CA THR A 31 1.87 2.27 16.12
C THR A 31 2.28 2.30 14.64
N VAL A 32 3.32 1.53 14.27
CA VAL A 32 3.72 1.36 12.86
C VAL A 32 2.65 0.60 12.09
N ALA A 33 2.12 -0.49 12.66
CA ALA A 33 1.06 -1.28 12.04
C ALA A 33 -0.21 -0.45 11.83
N GLU A 34 -0.63 0.33 12.82
CA GLU A 34 -1.79 1.23 12.71
C GLU A 34 -1.60 2.26 11.59
N LYS A 35 -0.42 2.88 11.51
CA LYS A 35 -0.08 3.84 10.46
C LYS A 35 -0.09 3.22 9.06
N VAL A 36 0.42 2.00 8.93
CA VAL A 36 0.39 1.24 7.67
C VAL A 36 -1.05 0.93 7.29
N HIS A 37 -1.87 0.43 8.22
CA HIS A 37 -3.27 0.12 7.97
C HIS A 37 -4.07 1.36 7.55
N ILE A 38 -3.86 2.52 8.17
CA ILE A 38 -4.51 3.77 7.75
C ILE A 38 -4.17 4.09 6.30
N LEU A 39 -2.90 3.93 5.90
CA LEU A 39 -2.52 4.12 4.49
C LEU A 39 -3.17 3.11 3.55
N GLU A 40 -3.31 1.85 3.96
CA GLU A 40 -3.97 0.82 3.15
C GLU A 40 -5.44 1.18 2.93
N TYR A 41 -6.17 1.50 4.01
CA TYR A 41 -7.57 1.92 3.94
C TYR A 41 -7.78 3.17 3.08
N GLU A 42 -6.84 4.11 3.11
CA GLU A 42 -6.96 5.32 2.31
C GLU A 42 -6.69 5.07 0.82
N TRP A 43 -5.60 4.36 0.50
CA TRP A 43 -5.07 4.32 -0.86
C TRP A 43 -5.54 3.12 -1.66
N PHE A 44 -5.73 1.96 -1.02
CA PHE A 44 -6.15 0.75 -1.72
C PHE A 44 -7.44 0.95 -2.54
N PRO A 45 -8.58 1.42 -1.96
CA PRO A 45 -9.81 1.59 -2.74
C PRO A 45 -9.67 2.62 -3.88
N LYS A 46 -8.91 3.70 -3.66
CA LYS A 46 -8.68 4.74 -4.68
C LYS A 46 -7.91 4.20 -5.88
N ILE A 47 -6.87 3.42 -5.64
CA ILE A 47 -6.05 2.83 -6.72
C ILE A 47 -6.84 1.75 -7.47
N ILE A 48 -7.67 0.96 -6.78
CA ILE A 48 -8.57 0.01 -7.46
C ILE A 48 -9.56 0.76 -8.36
N GLU A 49 -10.16 1.86 -7.88
CA GLU A 49 -11.05 2.68 -8.72
C GLU A 49 -10.32 3.24 -9.94
N GLU A 50 -9.11 3.77 -9.78
CA GLU A 50 -8.29 4.29 -10.88
C GLU A 50 -8.02 3.21 -11.94
N VAL A 51 -7.64 2.00 -11.51
CA VAL A 51 -7.41 0.85 -12.39
C VAL A 51 -8.68 0.47 -13.13
N LEU A 52 -9.85 0.46 -12.46
CA LEU A 52 -11.12 0.10 -13.10
C LEU A 52 -11.62 1.16 -14.09
N ARG A 53 -11.26 2.43 -13.89
CA ARG A 53 -11.68 3.54 -14.78
C ARG A 53 -10.78 3.70 -16.00
N ASN A 54 -9.51 3.37 -15.88
CA ASN A 54 -8.49 3.59 -16.91
C ASN A 54 -7.93 2.30 -17.53
N GLY A 55 -8.41 1.14 -17.07
CA GLY A 55 -8.02 -0.20 -17.56
C GLY A 55 -8.83 -0.68 -18.75
#